data_AF-A0A2K4ZN37-F1
#
_entry.id   AF-A0A2K4ZN37-F1
#
_cell.length_a   1.000
_cell.length_b   1.000
_cell.length_c   1.000
_cell.angle_alpha   90.00
_cell.angle_beta   90.00
_cell.angle_gamma   90.00
#
_symmetry.space_group_name_H-M   'P 1'
#
loop_
_entity.id
_entity.type
_entity.pdbx_description
1 polymer ?
#
loop_
_entity_poly.entity_id
_entity_poly.type
_entity_poly.pdbx_seq_one_letter_code
_entity_poly.pdbx_strand_id
1 'polypeptide(L)'
;MDEESIRQDRELARAAIKGLTSYAEQIAHQGKDEEIGQVRSLVDALSLYWGVDGKKDWTGEFDHKVRQARQKRDTLRQCSGITRIKAVMGLCRYAEEMAEAQGMEEIGRIQEIPDVIRRMGEALEMCQGDIENACRKIEDIAETLKASPQAMGMQL
;
A
#
# COMPACT_ATOMS: atom_id res chain seq x y z
N MET A 1 20.69 6.78 7.31
CA MET A 1 19.41 6.66 8.01
C MET A 1 19.69 6.18 9.43
N ASP A 2 19.12 6.83 10.45
CA ASP A 2 19.30 6.43 11.84
C ASP A 2 18.32 5.31 12.24
N GLU A 3 18.62 4.60 13.35
CA GLU A 3 17.85 3.44 13.80
C GLU A 3 16.37 3.77 14.12
N GLU A 4 16.09 5.02 14.48
CA GLU A 4 14.74 5.51 14.76
C GLU A 4 13.91 5.64 13.49
N SER A 5 14.47 6.22 12.43
CA SER A 5 13.82 6.32 11.13
C SER A 5 13.51 4.94 10.54
N ILE A 6 14.45 3.99 10.65
CA ILE A 6 14.25 2.59 10.24
C ILE A 6 13.07 1.95 10.98
N ARG A 7 12.97 2.19 12.29
CA ARG A 7 11.90 1.67 13.12
C ARG A 7 10.54 2.25 12.71
N GLN A 8 10.48 3.56 12.43
CA GLN A 8 9.27 4.25 12.00
C GLN A 8 8.80 3.78 10.61
N ASP A 9 9.72 3.57 9.67
CA ASP A 9 9.36 3.06 8.34
C ASP A 9 8.80 1.63 8.42
N ARG A 10 9.36 0.80 9.29
CA ARG A 10 8.79 -0.54 9.58
C ARG A 10 7.41 -0.47 10.22
N GLU A 11 7.19 0.45 11.15
CA GLU A 11 5.87 0.67 11.77
C GLU A 11 4.82 1.06 10.71
N LEU A 12 5.19 1.97 9.80
CA LEU A 12 4.35 2.45 8.71
C LEU A 12 4.04 1.33 7.71
N ALA A 13 5.04 0.53 7.32
CA ALA A 13 4.84 -0.63 6.46
C ALA A 13 3.89 -1.68 7.11
N ARG A 14 4.03 -1.96 8.42
CA ARG A 14 3.06 -2.81 9.14
C ARG A 14 1.65 -2.24 9.09
N ALA A 15 1.52 -0.94 9.26
CA ALA A 15 0.21 -0.29 9.22
C ALA A 15 -0.41 -0.35 7.83
N ALA A 16 0.39 -0.14 6.77
CA ALA A 16 -0.02 -0.28 5.38
C ALA A 16 -0.52 -1.70 5.09
N ILE A 17 0.25 -2.73 5.44
CA ILE A 17 -0.16 -4.14 5.26
C ILE A 17 -1.48 -4.42 5.98
N LYS A 18 -1.64 -3.96 7.23
CA LYS A 18 -2.89 -4.14 8.00
C LYS A 18 -4.08 -3.41 7.37
N GLY A 19 -3.88 -2.20 6.86
CA GLY A 19 -4.91 -1.42 6.17
C GLY A 19 -5.36 -2.10 4.88
N LEU A 20 -4.40 -2.48 4.03
CA LEU A 20 -4.63 -3.24 2.80
C LEU A 20 -5.34 -4.56 3.07
N THR A 21 -4.93 -5.30 4.12
CA THR A 21 -5.59 -6.56 4.50
C THR A 21 -7.04 -6.31 4.92
N SER A 22 -7.28 -5.29 5.73
CA SER A 22 -8.64 -4.96 6.20
C SER A 22 -9.55 -4.53 5.05
N TYR A 23 -8.99 -3.79 4.08
CA TYR A 23 -9.68 -3.45 2.86
C TYR A 23 -10.01 -4.68 2.01
N ALA A 24 -9.04 -5.58 1.79
CA ALA A 24 -9.26 -6.83 1.07
C ALA A 24 -10.33 -7.71 1.76
N GLU A 25 -10.35 -7.77 3.09
CA GLU A 25 -11.41 -8.43 3.86
C GLU A 25 -12.79 -7.85 3.55
N GLN A 26 -12.92 -6.52 3.38
CA GLN A 26 -14.20 -5.88 3.07
C GLN A 26 -14.74 -6.26 1.69
N ILE A 27 -13.86 -6.29 0.69
CA ILE A 27 -14.23 -6.55 -0.71
C ILE A 27 -14.28 -8.05 -1.05
N ALA A 28 -13.75 -8.92 -0.18
CA ALA A 28 -13.72 -10.38 -0.35
C ALA A 28 -15.09 -10.99 -0.64
N HIS A 29 -16.16 -10.45 -0.06
CA HIS A 29 -17.53 -10.90 -0.27
C HIS A 29 -18.14 -10.47 -1.60
N GLN A 30 -17.58 -9.43 -2.22
CA GLN A 30 -18.11 -8.79 -3.41
C GLN A 30 -17.60 -9.46 -4.70
N GLY A 31 -16.77 -10.50 -4.59
CA GLY A 31 -16.20 -11.21 -5.74
C GLY A 31 -15.16 -10.41 -6.52
N LYS A 32 -14.55 -9.39 -5.90
CA LYS A 32 -13.57 -8.49 -6.52
C LYS A 32 -12.16 -9.09 -6.54
N ASP A 33 -12.01 -10.27 -7.13
CA ASP A 33 -10.78 -11.06 -7.06
C ASP A 33 -9.58 -10.40 -7.74
N GLU A 34 -9.78 -9.65 -8.83
CA GLU A 34 -8.72 -8.89 -9.50
C GLU A 34 -8.16 -7.79 -8.58
N GLU A 35 -9.05 -7.04 -7.92
CA GLU A 35 -8.69 -6.00 -6.96
C GLU A 35 -7.96 -6.58 -5.74
N ILE A 36 -8.45 -7.71 -5.21
CA ILE A 36 -7.76 -8.43 -4.13
C ILE A 36 -6.37 -8.88 -4.57
N GLY A 37 -6.22 -9.34 -5.82
CA GLY A 37 -4.92 -9.70 -6.41
C GLY A 37 -3.95 -8.52 -6.45
N GLN A 38 -4.42 -7.35 -6.87
CA GLN A 38 -3.61 -6.12 -6.86
C GLN A 38 -3.20 -5.72 -5.43
N VAL A 39 -4.14 -5.74 -4.49
CA VAL A 39 -3.86 -5.45 -3.07
C VAL A 39 -2.85 -6.45 -2.50
N ARG A 40 -2.98 -7.74 -2.84
CA ARG A 40 -2.03 -8.79 -2.45
C ARG A 40 -0.63 -8.50 -2.98
N SER A 41 -0.50 -8.08 -4.23
CA SER A 41 0.80 -7.71 -4.83
C SER A 41 1.48 -6.58 -4.07
N LEU A 42 0.72 -5.58 -3.61
CA LEU A 42 1.25 -4.51 -2.75
C LEU A 42 1.64 -5.02 -1.35
N VAL A 43 0.86 -5.93 -0.77
CA VAL A 43 1.24 -6.59 0.50
C VAL A 43 2.53 -7.38 0.33
N ASP A 44 2.70 -8.12 -0.75
CA ASP A 44 3.92 -8.88 -1.05
C ASP A 44 5.12 -7.92 -1.14
N ALA A 45 4.98 -6.82 -1.90
CA ALA A 45 6.02 -5.80 -2.02
C ALA A 45 6.39 -5.17 -0.67
N LEU A 46 5.39 -4.75 0.11
CA LEU A 46 5.57 -4.18 1.46
C LEU A 46 6.13 -5.19 2.47
N SER A 47 5.94 -6.49 2.27
CA SER A 47 6.43 -7.55 3.15
C SER A 47 7.90 -7.86 2.90
N LEU A 48 8.33 -7.77 1.64
CA LEU A 48 9.74 -7.87 1.23
C LEU A 48 10.51 -6.59 1.59
N TYR A 49 9.83 -5.46 1.53
CA TYR A 49 10.32 -4.17 2.00
C TYR A 49 10.69 -4.24 3.50
N TRP A 50 11.88 -3.78 3.86
CA TRP A 50 12.40 -3.60 5.24
C TRP A 50 12.45 -4.80 6.20
N GLY A 51 12.10 -6.01 5.76
CA GLY A 51 12.02 -7.18 6.65
C GLY A 51 11.12 -6.89 7.85
N VAL A 52 9.95 -6.29 7.58
CA VAL A 52 8.98 -5.68 8.52
C VAL A 52 8.70 -6.53 9.77
N ASP A 53 8.86 -7.84 9.64
CA ASP A 53 9.27 -8.74 10.71
C ASP A 53 9.98 -9.93 10.06
N GLY A 54 11.28 -10.16 10.32
CA GLY A 54 12.05 -11.25 9.68
C GLY A 54 11.55 -12.67 9.95
N LYS A 55 10.47 -12.84 10.73
CA LYS A 55 9.82 -14.11 11.04
C LYS A 55 8.35 -14.17 10.65
N LYS A 56 7.73 -13.06 10.26
CA LYS A 56 6.29 -12.99 10.08
C LYS A 56 5.91 -13.13 8.61
N ASP A 57 5.10 -14.13 8.32
CA ASP A 57 4.48 -14.34 7.01
C ASP A 57 3.25 -13.44 6.83
N TRP A 58 3.49 -12.20 6.40
CA TRP A 58 2.46 -11.19 6.18
C TRP A 58 1.54 -11.55 5.01
N THR A 59 2.09 -12.06 3.92
CA THR A 59 1.34 -12.55 2.76
C THR A 59 0.44 -13.72 3.15
N GLY A 60 0.94 -14.69 3.92
CA GLY A 60 0.14 -15.80 4.42
C GLY A 60 -0.97 -15.36 5.37
N GLU A 61 -0.71 -14.36 6.24
CA GLU A 61 -1.75 -13.76 7.08
C GLU A 61 -2.83 -13.07 6.23
N PHE A 62 -2.43 -12.32 5.20
CA PHE A 62 -3.34 -11.70 4.25
C PHE A 62 -4.25 -12.74 3.58
N ASP A 63 -3.64 -13.77 2.97
CA ASP A 63 -4.36 -14.83 2.27
C ASP A 63 -5.33 -15.58 3.21
N HIS A 64 -4.90 -15.82 4.46
CA HIS A 64 -5.74 -16.44 5.48
C HIS A 64 -6.97 -15.58 5.81
N LYS A 65 -6.79 -14.27 6.03
CA LYS A 65 -7.89 -13.37 6.37
C LYS A 65 -8.87 -13.17 5.23
N VAL A 66 -8.39 -13.02 3.99
CA VAL A 66 -9.27 -12.94 2.81
C VAL A 66 -10.10 -14.22 2.67
N ARG A 67 -9.51 -15.40 2.83
CA ARG A 67 -10.27 -16.67 2.81
C ARG A 67 -11.30 -16.74 3.93
N GLN A 68 -10.93 -16.30 5.13
CA GLN A 68 -11.85 -16.28 6.26
C GLN A 68 -13.02 -15.31 6.04
N ALA A 69 -12.72 -14.12 5.51
CA ALA A 69 -13.73 -13.14 5.12
C ALA A 69 -14.71 -13.80 4.16
N ARG A 70 -14.28 -14.35 3.01
CA ARG A 70 -15.15 -15.05 2.04
C ARG A 70 -16.15 -16.05 2.65
N GLN A 71 -15.76 -16.74 3.73
CA GLN A 71 -16.59 -17.77 4.39
C GLN A 71 -17.58 -17.22 5.43
N LYS A 72 -17.33 -16.05 6.03
CA LYS A 72 -18.12 -15.51 7.15
C LYS A 72 -19.01 -14.36 6.68
N ARG A 73 -20.34 -14.52 6.66
CA ARG A 73 -21.27 -13.44 6.28
C ARG A 73 -21.37 -12.26 7.27
N ASP A 74 -20.74 -12.33 8.45
CA ASP A 74 -20.70 -11.28 9.48
C ASP A 74 -19.43 -11.48 10.32
N THR A 75 -18.65 -10.50 10.78
CA THR A 75 -18.83 -9.07 11.07
C THR A 75 -17.63 -8.32 10.48
N LEU A 76 -17.84 -7.22 9.75
CA LEU A 76 -16.73 -6.38 9.26
C LEU A 76 -15.91 -5.87 10.45
N ARG A 77 -14.65 -6.28 10.56
CA ARG A 77 -13.76 -5.79 11.61
C ARG A 77 -13.40 -4.35 11.29
N GLN A 78 -14.05 -3.41 11.97
CA GLN A 78 -13.79 -1.99 11.82
C GLN A 78 -12.31 -1.69 12.16
N CYS A 79 -11.54 -1.25 11.16
CA CYS A 79 -10.21 -0.71 11.38
C CYS A 79 -10.33 0.66 12.04
N SER A 80 -9.52 0.95 13.08
CA SER A 80 -9.56 2.27 13.74
C SER A 80 -9.15 3.39 12.77
N GLY A 81 -9.65 4.62 12.96
CA GLY A 81 -9.27 5.77 12.12
C GLY A 81 -7.76 6.02 12.09
N ILE A 82 -7.07 5.85 13.23
CA ILE A 82 -5.61 5.95 13.31
C ILE A 82 -4.92 4.89 12.45
N THR A 83 -5.44 3.65 12.43
CA THR A 83 -4.91 2.58 11.59
C THR A 83 -5.08 2.90 10.10
N ARG A 84 -6.23 3.45 9.71
CA ARG A 84 -6.52 3.86 8.32
C ARG A 84 -5.53 4.95 7.86
N ILE A 85 -5.34 5.99 8.66
CA ILE A 85 -4.38 7.07 8.37
C ILE A 85 -2.95 6.53 8.26
N LYS A 86 -2.51 5.72 9.22
CA LYS A 86 -1.15 5.13 9.18
C LYS A 86 -0.95 4.22 7.97
N ALA A 87 -2.00 3.54 7.49
CA ALA A 87 -1.91 2.73 6.30
C ALA A 87 -1.62 3.56 5.05
N VAL A 88 -2.34 4.67 4.88
CA VAL A 88 -2.10 5.63 3.79
C VAL A 88 -0.71 6.25 3.89
N MET A 89 -0.30 6.67 5.09
CA MET A 89 1.06 7.19 5.31
C MET A 89 2.14 6.16 4.94
N GLY A 90 1.93 4.88 5.26
CA GLY A 90 2.87 3.83 4.88
C GLY A 90 2.94 3.57 3.38
N LEU A 91 1.83 3.72 2.66
CA LEU A 91 1.80 3.66 1.20
C LEU A 91 2.52 4.85 0.55
N CYS A 92 2.34 6.07 1.07
CA CYS A 92 3.11 7.23 0.63
C CYS A 92 4.61 7.03 0.87
N ARG A 93 4.98 6.59 2.08
CA ARG A 93 6.39 6.36 2.43
C ARG A 93 7.04 5.29 1.56
N TYR A 94 6.30 4.21 1.25
CA TYR A 94 6.75 3.20 0.30
C TYR A 94 7.00 3.80 -1.09
N ALA A 95 6.07 4.61 -1.61
CA ALA A 95 6.22 5.24 -2.91
C ALA A 95 7.44 6.18 -2.98
N GLU A 96 7.65 7.00 -1.96
CA GLU A 96 8.83 7.88 -1.81
C GLU A 96 10.13 7.08 -1.87
N GLU A 97 10.26 6.07 -1.02
CA GLU A 97 11.48 5.28 -0.92
C GLU A 97 11.75 4.45 -2.18
N MET A 98 10.70 3.92 -2.81
CA MET A 98 10.83 3.21 -4.08
C MET A 98 11.27 4.13 -5.22
N ALA A 99 10.75 5.35 -5.26
CA ALA A 99 11.20 6.36 -6.22
C ALA A 99 12.67 6.72 -6.01
N GLU A 100 13.10 6.88 -4.76
CA GLU A 100 14.50 7.20 -4.42
C GLU A 100 15.47 6.04 -4.70
N ALA A 101 15.07 4.80 -4.38
CA ALA A 101 15.96 3.64 -4.45
C ALA A 101 15.99 2.97 -5.84
N GLN A 102 14.84 2.89 -6.52
CA GLN A 102 14.67 2.12 -7.76
C GLN A 102 14.20 2.98 -8.96
N GLY A 103 13.71 4.19 -8.70
CA GLY A 103 13.33 5.15 -9.73
C GLY A 103 12.34 4.57 -10.75
N MET A 104 12.73 4.61 -12.03
CA MET A 104 11.88 4.17 -13.14
C MET A 104 11.57 2.66 -13.15
N GLU A 105 12.37 1.81 -12.50
CA GLU A 105 12.10 0.36 -12.45
C GLU A 105 10.79 0.05 -11.71
N GLU A 106 10.43 0.92 -10.76
CA GLU A 106 9.34 0.71 -9.83
C GLU A 106 8.12 1.62 -10.12
N ILE A 107 8.21 2.44 -11.17
CA ILE A 107 7.20 3.44 -11.51
C ILE A 107 5.81 2.84 -11.74
N GLY A 108 5.73 1.66 -12.36
CA GLY A 108 4.46 0.97 -12.59
C GLY A 108 3.72 0.72 -11.28
N ARG A 109 4.42 0.23 -10.25
CA ARG A 109 3.84 -0.02 -8.94
C ARG A 109 3.48 1.29 -8.22
N ILE A 110 4.34 2.31 -8.30
CA ILE A 110 4.08 3.63 -7.72
C ILE A 110 2.77 4.22 -8.28
N GLN A 111 2.54 4.10 -9.59
CA GLN A 111 1.35 4.61 -10.25
C GLN A 111 0.06 3.86 -9.90
N GLU A 112 0.15 2.61 -9.40
CA GLU A 112 -1.02 1.84 -8.96
C GLU A 112 -1.52 2.26 -7.58
N ILE A 113 -0.65 2.83 -6.74
CA ILE A 113 -0.95 3.11 -5.33
C ILE A 113 -2.10 4.11 -5.16
N PRO A 114 -2.20 5.24 -5.90
CA PRO A 114 -3.31 6.19 -5.76
C PRO A 114 -4.69 5.55 -5.93
N ASP A 115 -4.85 4.69 -6.93
CA ASP A 115 -6.13 4.02 -7.20
C ASP A 115 -6.47 3.01 -6.10
N VAL A 116 -5.47 2.32 -5.52
CA VAL A 116 -5.68 1.47 -4.34
C VAL A 116 -6.06 2.31 -3.12
N ILE A 117 -5.39 3.44 -2.88
CA ILE A 117 -5.70 4.36 -1.77
C ILE A 117 -7.12 4.90 -1.89
N ARG A 118 -7.58 5.31 -3.08
CA ARG A 118 -8.94 5.82 -3.30
C ARG A 118 -10.00 4.76 -2.98
N ARG A 119 -9.85 3.56 -3.53
CA ARG A 119 -10.84 2.46 -3.33
C ARG A 119 -10.82 1.95 -1.89
N MET A 120 -9.63 1.88 -1.27
CA MET A 120 -9.49 1.62 0.16
C MET A 120 -10.17 2.72 0.98
N GLY A 121 -9.96 3.99 0.63
CA GLY A 121 -10.55 5.14 1.31
C GLY A 121 -12.07 5.14 1.29
N GLU A 122 -12.65 4.80 0.14
CA GLU A 122 -14.10 4.64 -0.02
C GLU A 122 -14.63 3.48 0.84
N ALA A 123 -14.06 2.28 0.70
CA ALA A 123 -14.50 1.10 1.44
C ALA A 123 -14.32 1.26 2.96
N LEU A 124 -13.26 1.94 3.39
CA LEU A 124 -12.96 2.19 4.80
C LEU A 124 -13.51 3.54 5.28
N GLU A 125 -14.43 4.20 4.57
CA GLU A 125 -15.07 5.47 4.98
C GLU A 125 -14.07 6.52 5.52
N MET A 126 -12.96 6.72 4.80
CA MET A 126 -11.90 7.66 5.16
C MET A 126 -12.24 9.09 4.74
N CYS A 127 -11.58 10.07 5.36
CA CYS A 127 -11.70 11.47 4.97
C CYS A 127 -11.17 11.67 3.55
N GLN A 128 -12.03 12.15 2.63
CA GLN A 128 -11.66 12.37 1.24
C GLN A 128 -10.48 13.34 1.08
N GLY A 129 -10.38 14.37 1.93
CA GLY A 129 -9.26 15.31 1.90
C GLY A 129 -7.92 14.64 2.19
N ASP A 130 -7.87 13.72 3.16
CA ASP A 130 -6.64 12.99 3.51
C ASP A 130 -6.24 12.03 2.38
N ILE A 131 -7.23 11.38 1.76
CA ILE A 131 -7.04 10.48 0.61
C ILE A 131 -6.46 11.24 -0.58
N GLU A 132 -7.09 12.33 -1.02
CA GLU A 132 -6.64 13.05 -2.21
C GLU A 132 -5.30 13.77 -1.99
N ASN A 133 -5.03 14.24 -0.77
CA ASN A 133 -3.70 14.79 -0.44
C ASN A 133 -2.60 13.73 -0.53
N ALA A 134 -2.88 12.49 -0.11
CA ALA A 134 -1.92 11.39 -0.21
C ALA A 134 -1.73 10.94 -1.66
N CYS A 135 -2.82 10.78 -2.42
CA CYS A 135 -2.78 10.41 -3.83
C CYS A 135 -1.98 11.42 -4.65
N ARG A 136 -2.24 12.73 -4.46
CA ARG A 136 -1.53 13.79 -5.18
C ARG A 136 -0.02 13.73 -4.96
N LYS A 137 0.43 13.51 -3.71
CA LYS A 137 1.87 13.37 -3.42
C LYS A 137 2.51 12.22 -4.21
N ILE A 138 1.82 11.08 -4.30
CA ILE A 138 2.34 9.91 -5.01
C ILE A 138 2.33 10.15 -6.53
N GLU A 139 1.30 10.82 -7.03
CA GLU A 139 1.21 11.25 -8.43
C GLU A 139 2.37 12.21 -8.78
N ASP A 140 2.64 13.21 -7.93
CA ASP A 140 3.76 14.16 -8.08
C ASP A 140 5.13 13.44 -8.12
N ILE A 141 5.31 12.39 -7.29
CA ILE A 141 6.51 11.54 -7.31
C ILE A 141 6.66 10.85 -8.67
N ALA A 142 5.59 10.22 -9.15
CA ALA A 142 5.61 9.53 -10.44
C ALA A 142 5.85 10.50 -11.62
N GLU A 143 5.29 11.70 -11.57
CA GLU A 143 5.55 12.76 -12.56
C GLU A 143 7.00 13.23 -12.53
N THR A 144 7.57 13.43 -11.33
CA THR A 144 8.97 13.81 -11.15
C THR A 144 9.91 12.75 -11.72
N LEU A 145 9.64 11.47 -11.48
CA LEU A 145 10.43 10.36 -12.05
C LEU A 145 10.42 10.38 -13.59
N LYS A 146 9.25 10.59 -14.21
CA LYS A 146 9.12 10.66 -15.67
C LYS A 146 9.84 11.86 -16.28
N ALA A 147 9.87 12.99 -15.56
CA ALA A 147 10.52 14.21 -16.00
C ALA A 147 12.06 14.19 -15.79
N SER A 148 12.59 13.21 -15.05
CA SER A 148 14.02 13.10 -14.75
C SER A 148 14.85 12.72 -16.00
N PRO A 149 16.02 13.34 -16.24
CA PRO A 149 16.89 13.05 -17.39
C PRO A 149 17.38 11.60 -17.51
N GLN A 150 17.26 10.79 -16.44
CA GLN A 150 17.54 9.35 -16.50
C GLN A 150 16.56 8.59 -17.42
N ALA A 151 15.38 9.17 -17.73
CA ALA A 151 14.47 8.66 -18.75
C ALA A 151 14.96 8.91 -20.20
N MET A 152 15.90 9.84 -20.40
CA MET A 152 16.43 10.19 -21.73
C MET A 152 17.78 9.52 -22.06
N GLY A 153 18.21 8.55 -21.25
CA GLY A 153 19.50 7.85 -21.39
C GLY A 153 19.51 6.57 -22.24
N MET A 154 18.51 6.34 -23.09
CA MET A 154 18.55 5.28 -24.12
C MET A 154 17.94 5.75 -25.44
N GLN A 155 18.41 6.87 -25.98
CA GLN A 155 18.36 7.08 -27.42
C GLN A 155 19.76 7.43 -27.93
N LEU A 156 20.29 6.44 -28.66
CA LEU A 156 21.50 6.40 -29.53
C LEU A 156 22.83 6.08 -28.86
#